data_AF-A0A7S1L3P2-F1
#
_entry.id   AF-A0A7S1L3P2-F1
#
_cell.length_a   1.000
_cell.length_b   1.000
_cell.length_c   1.000
_cell.angle_alpha   90.00
_cell.angle_beta   90.00
_cell.angle_gamma   90.00
#
_symmetry.space_group_name_H-M   'P 1'
#
loop_
_entity.id
_entity.type
_entity.pdbx_description
1 polymer ?
#
loop_
_entity_poly.entity_id
_entity_poly.type
_entity_poly.pdbx_seq_one_letter_code
_entity_poly.pdbx_strand_id
1 'polypeptide(L)'
;DALAFGWKKGRGAEHPDVKSWAYGYGFSYVYRRQAAVEMPYEDINMGEDFNFVRQLQMRMGEMTVILFRDEFGICLHTQHGQNTSDTFPIRDVPLEEAWDLDVSK
;
A
#
# COMPACT_ATOMS: atom_id res chain seq x y z
N ASP A 1 1.89 1.79 8.87
CA ASP A 1 2.62 0.53 8.75
C ASP A 1 1.65 -0.58 9.09
N ALA A 2 1.49 -1.55 8.20
CA ALA A 2 0.56 -2.66 8.34
C ALA A 2 0.83 -3.47 9.62
N LEU A 3 2.11 -3.61 9.96
CA LEU A 3 2.55 -4.31 11.16
C LEU A 3 2.19 -3.53 12.42
N ALA A 4 2.40 -2.21 12.43
CA ALA A 4 1.97 -1.35 13.52
C ALA A 4 0.44 -1.37 13.71
N PHE A 5 -0.34 -1.40 12.62
CA PHE A 5 -1.79 -1.61 12.69
C PHE A 5 -2.15 -2.98 13.27
N GLY A 6 -1.48 -4.04 12.81
CA GLY A 6 -1.66 -5.40 13.31
C GLY A 6 -1.40 -5.51 14.80
N TRP A 7 -0.25 -5.02 15.27
CA TRP A 7 0.16 -5.07 16.67
C TRP A 7 -0.79 -4.32 17.60
N LYS A 8 -1.29 -3.14 17.20
CA LYS A 8 -2.32 -2.41 17.97
C LYS A 8 -3.60 -3.23 18.18
N LYS A 9 -3.87 -4.19 17.30
CA LYS A 9 -5.03 -5.11 17.36
C LYS A 9 -4.67 -6.52 17.84
N GLY A 10 -3.44 -6.75 18.32
CA GLY A 10 -2.98 -8.07 18.75
C GLY A 10 -2.81 -9.09 17.61
N ARG A 11 -2.59 -8.63 16.38
CA ARG A 11 -2.49 -9.45 15.17
C ARG A 11 -1.06 -9.50 14.65
N GLY A 12 -0.64 -10.68 14.20
CA GLY A 12 0.67 -10.89 13.57
C GLY A 12 0.69 -10.50 12.08
N ALA A 13 1.89 -10.48 11.49
CA ALA A 13 2.12 -10.12 10.08
C ALA A 13 1.31 -10.95 9.07
N GLU A 14 1.12 -12.23 9.38
CA GLU A 14 0.40 -13.17 8.51
C GLU A 14 -1.12 -13.06 8.62
N HIS A 15 -1.64 -12.25 9.54
CA HIS A 15 -3.08 -12.11 9.72
C HIS A 15 -3.73 -11.49 8.46
N PRO A 16 -4.88 -12.01 7.98
CA PRO A 16 -5.54 -11.52 6.76
C PRO A 16 -5.74 -10.00 6.74
N ASP A 17 -6.22 -9.41 7.83
CA ASP A 17 -6.41 -7.95 7.94
C ASP A 17 -5.10 -7.15 7.83
N VAL A 18 -3.97 -7.72 8.27
CA VAL A 18 -2.65 -7.07 8.13
C VAL A 18 -2.19 -7.16 6.68
N LYS A 19 -2.36 -8.32 6.03
CA LYS A 19 -2.06 -8.48 4.60
C LYS A 19 -2.95 -7.61 3.72
N SER A 20 -4.23 -7.51 4.03
CA SER A 20 -5.18 -6.64 3.31
C SER A 20 -4.76 -5.18 3.41
N TRP A 21 -4.33 -4.72 4.58
CA TRP A 21 -3.80 -3.36 4.72
C TRP A 21 -2.45 -3.18 4.00
N ALA A 22 -1.55 -4.16 4.07
CA ALA A 22 -0.24 -4.09 3.43
C ALA A 22 -0.30 -4.09 1.90
N TYR A 23 -1.27 -4.82 1.32
CA TYR A 23 -1.36 -5.06 -0.12
C TYR A 23 -2.53 -4.33 -0.79
N GLY A 24 -3.46 -3.74 -0.04
CA GLY A 24 -4.70 -3.17 -0.58
C GLY A 24 -4.82 -1.65 -0.42
N TYR A 25 -3.72 -0.94 -0.17
CA TYR A 25 -3.72 0.50 -0.01
C TYR A 25 -3.07 1.19 -1.22
N GLY A 26 -3.90 1.45 -2.23
CA GLY A 26 -3.64 1.72 -3.66
C GLY A 26 -2.69 2.82 -4.14
N PHE A 27 -1.72 3.26 -3.35
CA PHE A 27 -0.93 4.46 -3.70
C PHE A 27 0.57 4.22 -3.89
N SER A 28 1.04 2.97 -3.84
CA SER A 28 2.50 2.70 -3.87
C SER A 28 2.89 1.37 -4.54
N TYR A 29 2.34 1.07 -5.72
CA TYR A 29 2.77 -0.10 -6.50
C TYR A 29 3.65 0.26 -7.69
N VAL A 30 4.70 -0.53 -7.88
CA VAL A 30 5.48 -0.57 -9.11
C VAL A 30 5.46 -2.00 -9.62
N TYR A 31 4.96 -2.20 -10.82
CA TYR A 31 4.89 -3.51 -11.45
C TYR A 31 5.20 -3.43 -12.93
N ARG A 32 5.60 -4.56 -13.52
CA ARG A 32 5.78 -4.68 -14.97
C ARG A 32 4.43 -4.55 -15.66
N ARG A 33 4.37 -3.81 -16.78
CA ARG A 33 3.16 -3.69 -17.61
C ARG A 33 2.45 -5.03 -17.86
N GLN A 34 3.22 -6.11 -18.06
CA GLN A 34 2.70 -7.45 -18.27
C GLN A 34 1.72 -7.90 -17.16
N ALA A 35 2.01 -7.56 -15.89
CA ALA A 35 1.15 -7.93 -14.76
C ALA A 35 -0.27 -7.38 -14.92
N ALA A 36 -0.42 -6.09 -15.26
CA ALA A 36 -1.73 -5.46 -15.44
C ALA A 36 -2.44 -5.87 -16.74
N VAL A 37 -1.71 -6.32 -17.76
CA VAL A 37 -2.32 -6.84 -19.00
C VAL A 37 -2.84 -8.26 -18.82
N GLU A 38 -2.11 -9.11 -18.10
CA GLU A 38 -2.49 -10.51 -17.87
C GLU A 38 -3.47 -10.71 -16.72
N MET A 39 -3.45 -9.81 -15.74
CA MET A 39 -4.34 -9.78 -14.58
C MET A 39 -4.82 -8.34 -14.37
N PRO A 40 -5.81 -7.88 -15.14
CA PRO A 40 -6.35 -6.54 -14.99
C PRO A 40 -7.05 -6.38 -13.64
N TYR A 41 -7.11 -5.14 -13.16
CA TYR A 41 -7.89 -4.78 -11.99
C TYR A 41 -9.38 -5.06 -12.21
N GLU A 42 -10.06 -5.42 -11.14
CA GLU A 42 -11.51 -5.53 -11.13
C GLU A 42 -12.16 -4.14 -11.17
N ASP A 43 -13.24 -4.00 -11.94
CA ASP A 43 -14.04 -2.77 -11.98
C ASP A 43 -14.98 -2.72 -10.76
N ILE A 44 -14.41 -2.38 -9.60
CA ILE A 44 -15.11 -2.26 -8.31
C ILE A 44 -14.62 -1.02 -7.55
N ASN A 45 -15.40 -0.58 -6.56
CA ASN A 45 -15.11 0.64 -5.81
C ASN A 45 -14.10 0.46 -4.65
N MET A 46 -13.97 -0.75 -4.10
CA MET A 46 -13.10 -1.01 -2.94
C MET A 46 -12.54 -2.44 -2.97
N GLY A 47 -11.22 -2.54 -2.81
CA GLY A 47 -10.51 -3.81 -2.64
C GLY A 47 -9.90 -4.37 -3.92
N GLU A 48 -10.02 -3.66 -5.03
CA GLU A 48 -9.44 -3.98 -6.33
C GLU A 48 -7.92 -4.15 -6.25
N ASP A 49 -7.23 -3.33 -5.47
CA ASP A 49 -5.78 -3.41 -5.26
C ASP A 49 -5.37 -4.71 -4.57
N PHE A 50 -6.07 -5.05 -3.48
CA PHE A 50 -5.81 -6.27 -2.74
C PHE A 50 -6.06 -7.50 -3.62
N ASN A 51 -7.14 -7.48 -4.39
CA ASN A 51 -7.49 -8.56 -5.30
C ASN A 51 -6.44 -8.71 -6.39
N PHE A 52 -5.97 -7.61 -6.99
CA PHE A 52 -4.88 -7.62 -7.98
C PHE A 52 -3.61 -8.28 -7.42
N VAL A 53 -3.14 -7.83 -6.24
CA VAL A 53 -1.95 -8.41 -5.59
C VAL A 53 -2.15 -9.89 -5.25
N ARG A 54 -3.34 -10.25 -4.75
CA ARG A 54 -3.62 -11.64 -4.38
C ARG A 54 -3.65 -12.56 -5.58
N GLN A 55 -4.25 -12.13 -6.70
CA GLN A 55 -4.25 -12.88 -7.94
C GLN A 55 -2.83 -13.10 -8.48
N LEU A 56 -1.99 -12.08 -8.45
CA LEU A 56 -0.56 -12.18 -8.81
C LEU A 56 0.16 -13.25 -7.98
N GLN A 57 0.01 -13.19 -6.65
CA GLN A 57 0.63 -14.17 -5.74
C GLN A 57 0.11 -15.59 -5.96
N MET A 58 -1.20 -15.76 -6.18
CA MET A 58 -1.79 -17.08 -6.44
C MET A 58 -1.29 -17.69 -7.74
N ARG A 59 -1.06 -16.88 -8.78
CA ARG A 59 -0.68 -17.36 -10.12
C ARG A 59 0.83 -17.55 -10.30
N MET A 60 1.64 -16.69 -9.68
CA MET A 60 3.10 -16.66 -9.87
C MET A 60 3.90 -17.03 -8.61
N GLY A 61 3.22 -17.21 -7.47
CA GLY A 61 3.81 -17.54 -6.17
C GLY A 61 3.90 -16.32 -5.23
N GLU A 62 3.89 -16.59 -3.92
CA GLU A 62 3.86 -15.56 -2.86
C GLU A 62 4.99 -14.52 -2.99
N MET A 63 6.18 -14.93 -3.45
CA MET A 63 7.36 -14.06 -3.62
C MET A 63 7.30 -13.12 -4.83
N THR A 64 6.24 -13.19 -5.64
CA THR A 64 6.05 -12.30 -6.80
C THR A 64 5.84 -10.85 -6.38
N VAL A 65 5.34 -10.65 -5.16
CA VAL A 65 5.10 -9.33 -4.59
C VAL A 65 5.97 -9.20 -3.35
N ILE A 66 6.75 -8.13 -3.31
CA ILE A 66 7.61 -7.78 -2.17
C ILE A 66 7.15 -6.44 -1.61
N LEU A 67 7.15 -6.33 -0.28
CA LEU A 67 6.90 -5.07 0.40
C LEU A 67 8.23 -4.33 0.57
N PHE A 68 8.25 -3.07 0.16
CA PHE A 68 9.37 -2.18 0.39
C PHE A 68 8.97 -1.13 1.43
N ARG A 69 9.74 -1.02 2.51
CA ARG A 69 9.50 -0.01 3.52
C ARG A 69 10.03 1.33 3.00
N ASP A 70 9.11 2.26 2.75
CA ASP A 70 9.47 3.61 2.35
C ASP A 70 9.97 4.42 3.55
N GLU A 71 11.30 4.58 3.64
CA GLU A 71 11.97 5.45 4.60
C GLU A 71 12.50 6.73 3.95
N PHE A 72 12.33 6.86 2.63
CA PHE A 72 12.91 7.93 1.81
C PHE A 72 11.88 9.00 1.41
N GLY A 73 10.59 8.67 1.41
CA GLY A 73 9.52 9.57 0.98
C GLY A 73 9.14 9.38 -0.49
N ILE A 74 9.13 8.13 -0.97
CA ILE A 74 8.65 7.77 -2.31
C ILE A 74 7.17 8.09 -2.46
N CYS A 75 6.36 7.86 -1.43
CA CYS A 75 4.92 8.14 -1.43
C CYS A 75 4.50 8.92 -0.17
N LEU A 76 3.80 10.04 -0.38
CA LEU A 76 3.17 10.81 0.69
C LEU A 76 1.65 10.79 0.51
N HIS A 77 0.94 10.54 1.62
CA HIS A 77 -0.51 10.59 1.64
C HIS A 77 -0.98 11.85 2.33
N THR A 78 -1.72 12.69 1.61
CA THR A 78 -2.43 13.82 2.22
C THR A 78 -3.66 13.32 2.95
N GLN A 79 -3.68 13.44 4.27
CA GLN A 79 -4.84 13.05 5.08
C GLN A 79 -5.77 14.24 5.32
N HIS A 80 -7.07 14.03 5.10
CA HIS A 80 -8.12 15.01 5.34
C HIS A 80 -9.06 14.44 6.41
N GLY A 81 -9.72 15.31 7.18
CA GLY A 81 -10.61 14.90 8.29
C GLY A 81 -11.83 14.06 7.89
N GLN A 82 -12.07 13.88 6.58
CA GLN A 82 -13.18 13.10 6.01
C GLN A 82 -12.69 12.00 5.05
N ASN A 83 -11.45 11.52 5.21
CA ASN A 83 -10.96 10.41 4.40
C ASN A 83 -11.87 9.17 4.54
N THR A 84 -12.18 8.55 3.40
CA THR A 84 -12.98 7.31 3.35
C THR A 84 -12.26 6.12 3.99
N SER A 85 -10.94 6.18 4.09
CA SER A 85 -10.10 5.16 4.71
C SER A 85 -9.64 5.56 6.11
N ASP A 86 -9.75 4.64 7.05
CA ASP A 86 -9.22 4.78 8.42
C ASP A 86 -7.70 4.62 8.38
N THR A 87 -7.01 5.75 8.14
CA THR A 87 -5.55 5.80 8.10
C THR A 87 -4.98 6.56 9.27
N PHE A 88 -3.85 6.06 9.79
CA PHE A 88 -3.10 6.71 10.84
C PHE A 88 -1.78 7.21 10.26
N PRO A 89 -1.42 8.50 10.44
CA PRO A 89 -0.11 8.98 10.01
C PRO A 89 0.97 8.22 10.79
N ILE A 90 1.99 7.75 10.07
CA ILE A 90 3.17 7.13 10.69
C ILE A 90 4.16 8.22 11.13
N ARG A 91 4.15 9.35 10.41
CA ARG A 91 4.95 10.54 10.64
C ARG A 91 4.26 11.72 9.96
N ASP A 92 4.25 12.87 10.61
CA ASP A 92 3.86 14.13 9.99
C ASP A 92 5.04 14.68 9.18
N VAL A 93 4.77 15.10 7.94
CA VAL A 93 5.77 15.67 7.04
C VAL A 93 5.45 17.15 6.84
N PRO A 94 6.28 18.07 7.36
CA PRO A 94 6.11 19.50 7.12
C PRO A 94 6.19 19.83 5.62
N LEU A 95 5.53 20.92 5.22
CA LEU A 95 5.50 21.33 3.82
C LEU A 95 6.90 21.67 3.29
N GLU A 96 7.75 22.25 4.14
CA GLU A 96 9.14 22.60 3.82
C GLU A 96 9.97 21.35 3.51
N GLU A 97 9.77 20.26 4.27
CA GLU A 97 10.43 18.98 4.02
C GLU A 97 9.91 18.33 2.73
N ALA A 98 8.59 18.35 2.51
CA ALA A 98 7.97 17.80 1.31
C ALA A 98 8.48 18.46 0.02
N TRP A 99 8.78 19.76 0.06
CA TRP A 99 9.36 20.51 -1.06
C TRP A 99 10.84 20.25 -1.33
N ASP A 100 11.56 19.62 -0.41
CA ASP A 100 12.98 19.28 -0.61
C ASP A 100 13.20 17.78 -0.89
N LEU A 101 12.13 17.00 -1.03
CA LEU A 101 12.23 15.60 -1.45
C LEU A 101 12.84 15.50 -2.85
N ASP A 102 13.67 14.49 -3.09
CA ASP A 102 14.35 14.27 -4.38
C ASP A 102 13.39 14.14 -5.57
N VAL A 103 12.14 13.72 -5.32
CA VAL A 103 11.07 13.57 -6.32
C VAL A 103 10.25 14.83 -6.59
N SER A 104 10.50 15.92 -5.85
CA SER A 104 9.72 17.17 -5.93
C SER A 104 10.21 18.18 -6.98
N LYS A 105 11.36 17.91 -7.62
CA LYS A 105 12.04 18.80 -8.58
C LYS A 105 11.86 18.37 -10.03
#